data_AF-A0A0Q9XTA7-F1
#
_entry.id   AF-A0A0Q9XTA7-F1
#
_cell.length_a   1.000
_cell.length_b   1.000
_cell.length_c   1.000
_cell.angle_alpha   90.00
_cell.angle_beta   90.00
_cell.angle_gamma   90.00
#
_symmetry.space_group_name_H-M   'P 1'
#
loop_
_entity.id
_entity.type
_entity.pdbx_description
1 polymer ?
#
loop_
_entity_poly.entity_id
_entity_poly.type
_entity_poly.pdbx_seq_one_letter_code
_entity_poly.pdbx_strand_id
1 'polypeptide(L)'
;MIDIDQSPIGRTPRSNPATYTGVFDDVRDVFASTNEAKVRGYKKGRFSFNVKGGRCEACRGDGIIKIEMHFLPDVYVPCEVCHGSRYNRETLEVKYKGKNIIGSKI
;
A
#
# COMPACT_ATOMS: atom_id res chain seq x y z
N MET A 1 0.48 -20.54 -25.34
CA MET A 1 0.04 -19.23 -25.86
C MET A 1 0.00 -18.27 -24.69
N ILE A 2 0.68 -17.13 -24.78
CA ILE A 2 0.53 -16.04 -23.81
C ILE A 2 -0.44 -15.07 -24.47
N ASP A 3 -1.57 -14.81 -23.82
CA ASP A 3 -2.55 -13.84 -24.28
C ASP A 3 -2.39 -12.56 -23.48
N ILE A 4 -2.33 -11.43 -24.18
CA ILE A 4 -2.18 -10.09 -23.59
C ILE A 4 -3.42 -9.31 -24.03
N ASP A 5 -4.30 -9.06 -23.07
CA ASP A 5 -5.59 -8.43 -23.32
C ASP A 5 -5.69 -7.02 -22.71
N GLN A 6 -6.86 -6.41 -22.87
CA GLN A 6 -7.20 -5.10 -22.30
C GLN A 6 -8.09 -5.21 -21.06
N SER A 7 -8.20 -6.41 -20.48
CA SER A 7 -8.95 -6.59 -19.24
C SER A 7 -8.25 -5.83 -18.11
N PRO A 8 -9.00 -5.32 -17.12
CA PRO A 8 -8.40 -4.58 -16.02
C PRO A 8 -7.48 -5.50 -15.19
N ILE A 9 -6.28 -5.00 -14.88
CA ILE A 9 -5.26 -5.67 -14.04
C ILE A 9 -5.85 -6.21 -12.73
N GLY A 10 -6.78 -5.47 -12.15
CA GLY A 10 -7.56 -5.92 -11.01
C GLY A 10 -8.80 -5.07 -10.84
N ARG A 11 -9.80 -5.63 -10.15
CA ARG A 11 -11.07 -4.96 -9.88
C ARG A 11 -11.09 -4.24 -8.53
N THR A 12 -9.96 -4.16 -7.85
CA THR A 12 -9.84 -3.55 -6.52
C THR A 12 -8.71 -2.50 -6.50
N PRO A 13 -8.77 -1.51 -5.59
CA PRO A 13 -7.71 -0.51 -5.42
C PRO A 13 -6.35 -1.08 -4.98
N ARG A 14 -6.30 -2.38 -4.68
CA ARG A 14 -5.11 -3.09 -4.20
C ARG A 14 -4.19 -3.52 -5.33
N SER A 15 -4.74 -3.73 -6.52
CA SER A 15 -3.94 -4.02 -7.72
C SER A 15 -3.40 -2.71 -8.29
N ASN A 16 -2.09 -2.65 -8.40
CA ASN A 16 -1.37 -1.59 -9.09
C ASN A 16 -0.22 -2.19 -9.92
N PRO A 17 0.46 -1.41 -10.76
CA PRO A 17 1.55 -1.93 -11.59
C PRO A 17 2.64 -2.64 -10.77
N ALA A 18 2.97 -2.14 -9.57
CA ALA A 18 4.02 -2.71 -8.75
C ALA A 18 3.65 -4.08 -8.13
N THR A 19 2.38 -4.27 -7.76
CA THR A 19 1.90 -5.58 -7.30
C THR A 19 1.70 -6.55 -8.46
N TYR A 20 1.35 -6.05 -9.65
CA TYR A 20 1.10 -6.88 -10.82
C TYR A 20 2.39 -7.48 -11.39
N THR A 21 3.45 -6.67 -11.47
CA THR A 21 4.76 -7.15 -11.95
C THR A 21 5.55 -7.89 -10.88
N GLY A 22 5.10 -7.88 -9.61
CA GLY A 22 5.80 -8.47 -8.48
C GLY A 22 6.93 -7.61 -7.90
N VAL A 23 7.32 -6.51 -8.55
CA VAL A 23 8.41 -5.63 -8.07
C VAL A 23 8.15 -5.06 -6.66
N PHE A 24 6.89 -4.95 -6.26
CA PHE A 24 6.56 -4.51 -4.90
C PHE A 24 7.06 -5.47 -3.82
N ASP A 25 7.22 -6.75 -4.12
CA ASP A 25 7.78 -7.73 -3.17
C ASP A 25 9.25 -7.44 -2.89
N ASP A 26 10.04 -7.17 -3.94
CA ASP A 26 11.45 -6.80 -3.81
C ASP A 26 11.61 -5.49 -3.04
N VAL A 27 10.73 -4.50 -3.31
CA VAL A 27 10.72 -3.24 -2.56
C VAL A 27 10.47 -3.49 -1.07
N ARG A 28 9.51 -4.35 -0.72
CA ARG A 28 9.24 -4.69 0.69
C ARG A 28 10.41 -5.39 1.37
N ASP A 29 11.16 -6.20 0.64
CA ASP A 29 12.37 -6.85 1.16
C ASP A 29 13.48 -5.83 1.42
N VAL A 30 13.67 -4.86 0.53
CA VAL A 30 14.59 -3.73 0.77
C VAL A 30 14.20 -2.95 2.02
N PHE A 31 12.92 -2.63 2.20
CA PHE A 31 12.45 -1.91 3.39
C PHE A 31 12.59 -2.73 4.68
N ALA A 32 12.40 -4.05 4.63
CA ALA A 32 12.65 -4.93 5.76
C ALA A 32 14.15 -5.07 6.11
N SER A 33 15.03 -4.77 5.16
CA SER A 33 16.48 -4.85 5.35
C SER A 33 17.10 -3.62 6.05
N THR A 34 16.34 -2.52 6.20
CA THR A 34 16.82 -1.28 6.85
C THR A 34 17.10 -1.47 8.33
N ASN A 35 17.98 -0.63 8.89
CA ASN A 35 18.35 -0.72 10.30
C ASN A 35 17.15 -0.44 11.22
N GLU A 36 16.33 0.56 10.89
CA GLU A 36 15.12 0.91 11.63
C GLU A 36 14.10 -0.24 11.63
N ALA A 37 13.93 -0.92 10.48
CA ALA A 37 13.06 -2.08 10.39
C ALA A 37 13.58 -3.24 11.25
N LYS A 38 14.88 -3.55 11.17
CA LYS A 38 15.51 -4.62 11.95
C LYS A 38 15.40 -4.40 13.46
N VAL A 39 15.70 -3.18 13.94
CA VAL A 39 15.59 -2.83 15.37
C VAL A 39 14.16 -2.97 15.88
N ARG A 40 13.16 -2.62 15.05
CA ARG A 40 11.73 -2.74 15.40
C ARG A 40 11.14 -4.13 15.14
N GLY A 41 11.94 -5.09 14.66
CA GLY A 41 11.48 -6.44 14.29
C GLY A 41 10.52 -6.48 13.10
N TYR A 42 10.50 -5.45 12.26
CA TYR A 42 9.64 -5.36 11.09
C TYR A 42 10.13 -6.28 9.97
N LYS A 43 9.24 -7.14 9.49
CA LYS A 43 9.45 -8.00 8.32
C LYS A 43 8.73 -7.43 7.09
N LYS A 44 8.95 -8.03 5.91
CA LYS A 44 8.27 -7.66 4.65
C LYS A 44 6.75 -7.56 4.75
N GLY A 45 6.13 -8.28 5.69
CA GLY A 45 4.69 -8.21 5.98
C GLY A 45 4.25 -6.85 6.54
N ARG A 46 5.07 -6.18 7.36
CA ARG A 46 4.78 -4.84 7.87
C ARG A 46 4.62 -3.83 6.72
N PHE A 47 5.40 -4.02 5.67
CA PHE A 47 5.45 -3.17 4.48
C PHE A 47 4.44 -3.57 3.39
N SER A 48 3.49 -4.44 3.70
CA SER A 48 2.40 -4.79 2.79
C SER A 48 1.10 -4.15 3.26
N PHE A 49 0.47 -3.37 2.36
CA PHE A 49 -0.86 -2.82 2.61
C PHE A 49 -1.96 -3.90 2.58
N ASN A 50 -1.67 -5.10 2.07
CA ASN A 50 -2.66 -6.18 1.99
C ASN A 50 -2.88 -6.93 3.31
N VAL A 51 -1.91 -6.89 4.23
CA VAL A 51 -1.93 -7.66 5.48
C VAL A 51 -2.02 -6.76 6.70
N LYS A 52 -2.66 -7.26 7.76
CA LYS A 52 -2.67 -6.59 9.06
C LYS A 52 -1.24 -6.45 9.58
N GLY A 53 -0.98 -5.39 10.32
CA GLY A 53 0.36 -5.04 10.75
C GLY A 53 0.60 -3.58 10.44
N GLY A 54 1.22 -3.26 9.31
CA GLY A 54 1.63 -1.89 8.99
C GLY A 54 0.65 -1.04 8.19
N ARG A 55 -0.36 -1.67 7.59
CA ARG A 55 -1.40 -0.94 6.84
C ARG A 55 -2.22 -0.02 7.75
N CYS A 56 -2.89 0.95 7.15
CA CYS A 56 -3.93 1.71 7.81
C CYS A 56 -5.16 0.80 8.02
N GLU A 57 -5.56 0.56 9.27
CA GLU A 57 -6.72 -0.29 9.55
C GLU A 57 -8.05 0.38 9.20
N ALA A 58 -8.14 1.72 9.24
CA ALA A 58 -9.37 2.45 8.90
C ALA A 58 -9.83 2.20 7.46
N CYS A 59 -8.91 2.23 6.49
CA CYS A 59 -9.19 1.85 5.10
C CYS A 59 -8.75 0.42 4.74
N ARG A 60 -8.33 -0.38 5.73
CA ARG A 60 -7.79 -1.74 5.55
C ARG A 60 -6.69 -1.84 4.48
N GLY A 61 -5.92 -0.76 4.29
CA GLY A 61 -4.83 -0.67 3.30
C GLY A 61 -5.24 -0.19 1.90
N ASP A 62 -6.51 0.13 1.66
CA ASP A 62 -6.96 0.58 0.33
C ASP A 62 -6.53 2.03 0.04
N GLY A 63 -6.38 2.85 1.09
CA GLY A 63 -6.03 4.28 1.01
C GLY A 63 -7.21 5.18 0.60
N ILE A 64 -8.27 4.57 0.11
CA ILE A 64 -9.52 5.22 -0.26
C ILE A 64 -10.69 4.53 0.45
N ILE A 65 -11.78 5.26 0.65
CA ILE A 65 -13.05 4.77 1.18
C ILE A 65 -14.08 4.88 0.05
N LYS A 66 -14.81 3.79 -0.18
CA LYS A 66 -15.93 3.75 -1.12
C LYS A 66 -17.19 4.22 -0.39
N ILE A 67 -17.85 5.25 -0.92
CA ILE A 67 -19.14 5.75 -0.44
C ILE A 67 -20.19 5.26 -1.43
N GLU A 68 -21.12 4.46 -0.92
CA GLU A 68 -22.22 3.92 -1.73
C GLU A 68 -23.33 4.95 -1.87
N MET A 69 -23.75 5.16 -3.12
CA MET A 69 -24.73 6.18 -3.49
C MET A 69 -25.97 5.48 -4.05
N HIS A 70 -27.17 5.86 -3.61
CA HIS A 70 -28.39 5.15 -4.00
C HIS A 70 -28.76 5.31 -5.48
N PHE A 71 -28.41 6.44 -6.10
CA PHE A 71 -28.84 6.81 -7.46
C PHE A 71 -27.70 7.23 -8.39
N LEU A 72 -26.49 7.39 -7.84
CA LEU A 72 -25.31 7.81 -8.57
C LEU A 72 -24.26 6.70 -8.50
N PRO A 73 -23.27 6.70 -9.39
CA PRO A 73 -22.10 5.84 -9.24
C PRO A 73 -21.42 6.07 -7.89
N ASP A 74 -20.89 5.00 -7.31
CA ASP A 74 -20.15 5.06 -6.06
C ASP A 74 -18.95 6.00 -6.16
N VAL A 75 -18.69 6.75 -5.09
CA VAL A 75 -17.59 7.73 -5.03
C VAL A 75 -16.46 7.18 -4.18
N TYR A 76 -15.23 7.45 -4.59
CA TYR A 76 -14.03 7.08 -3.83
C TYR A 76 -13.39 8.34 -3.25
N VAL A 77 -13.28 8.40 -1.92
CA VAL A 77 -12.64 9.52 -1.22
C VAL A 77 -11.34 9.05 -0.57
N PRO A 78 -10.32 9.91 -0.44
CA PRO A 78 -9.13 9.58 0.34
C PRO A 78 -9.51 9.20 1.78
N CYS A 79 -8.85 8.19 2.33
CA CYS A 79 -9.05 7.82 3.73
C CYS A 79 -8.64 8.97 4.64
N GLU A 80 -9.54 9.42 5.50
CA GLU A 80 -9.32 10.55 6.42
C GLU A 80 -8.20 10.30 7.45
N VAL A 81 -7.91 9.04 7.79
CA VAL A 81 -6.92 8.68 8.81
C VAL A 81 -5.50 8.65 8.25
N CYS A 82 -5.32 8.14 7.04
CA CYS A 82 -3.99 7.97 6.43
C CYS A 82 -3.74 8.93 5.26
N HIS A 83 -4.74 9.74 4.90
CA HIS A 83 -4.71 10.68 3.78
C HIS A 83 -4.23 10.04 2.46
N GLY A 84 -4.67 8.80 2.20
CA GLY A 84 -4.28 8.06 0.99
C GLY A 84 -2.97 7.27 1.09
N SER A 85 -2.20 7.39 2.18
CA SER A 85 -0.90 6.72 2.31
C SER A 85 -0.97 5.20 2.47
N ARG A 86 -2.14 4.62 2.79
CA ARG A 86 -2.37 3.16 2.98
C ARG A 86 -1.67 2.52 4.19
N TYR A 87 -0.84 3.26 4.92
CA TYR A 87 -0.07 2.77 6.07
C TYR A 87 -0.35 3.56 7.34
N ASN A 88 -0.05 2.94 8.49
CA ASN A 88 0.00 3.67 9.75
C ASN A 88 1.31 4.48 9.87
N ARG A 89 1.30 5.44 10.78
CA ARG A 89 2.40 6.39 11.00
C ARG A 89 3.71 5.66 11.33
N GLU A 90 3.65 4.62 12.16
CA GLU A 90 4.83 3.87 12.63
C GLU A 90 5.53 3.09 11.51
N THR A 91 4.80 2.73 10.44
CA THR A 91 5.37 2.10 9.24
C THR A 91 6.02 3.14 8.33
N LEU A 92 5.44 4.35 8.25
CA LEU A 92 5.96 5.45 7.44
C LEU A 92 7.21 6.12 8.04
N GLU A 93 7.53 5.84 9.30
CA GLU A 93 8.78 6.28 9.93
C GLU A 93 10.03 5.57 9.40
N VAL A 94 9.88 4.36 8.82
CA VAL A 94 11.02 3.65 8.23
C VAL A 94 11.35 4.25 6.86
N LYS A 95 12.61 4.68 6.70
CA LYS A 95 13.09 5.31 5.47
C LYS A 95 14.16 4.46 4.80
N TYR A 96 14.14 4.44 3.47
CA TYR A 96 15.24 3.96 2.64
C TYR A 96 15.67 5.12 1.73
N LYS A 97 16.96 5.49 1.79
CA LYS A 97 17.51 6.64 1.04
C LYS A 97 16.68 7.93 1.23
N GLY A 98 16.26 8.21 2.46
CA GLY A 98 15.50 9.40 2.84
C GLY A 98 14.02 9.40 2.43
N LYS A 99 13.50 8.30 1.85
CA LYS A 99 12.07 8.16 1.50
C LYS A 99 11.44 7.02 2.27
N ASN A 100 10.19 7.18 2.68
CA ASN A 100 9.40 6.08 3.22
C ASN A 100 8.81 5.21 2.10
N ILE A 101 8.07 4.15 2.46
CA ILE A 101 7.57 3.18 1.48
C ILE A 101 6.54 3.73 0.48
N ILE A 102 5.89 4.85 0.79
CA ILE A 102 5.00 5.55 -0.16
C ILE A 102 5.76 6.49 -1.09
N GLY A 103 7.08 6.69 -0.87
CA GLY A 103 7.94 7.52 -1.69
C GLY A 103 8.03 8.99 -1.27
N SER A 104 7.38 9.39 -0.17
CA SER A 104 7.42 10.76 0.35
C SER A 104 8.75 11.08 1.02
N LYS A 105 9.31 12.25 0.70
CA LYS A 105 10.34 12.92 1.50
C LYS A 105 9.60 13.73 2.57
N ILE A 106 9.62 13.27 3.82
CA ILE A 106 9.28 14.13 4.97
C ILE A 106 10.54 14.87 5.33
#